data_AF-A0A7W8XDV4-F1
#
_entry.id   AF-A0A7W8XDV4-F1
#
_cell.length_a   1.000
_cell.length_b   1.000
_cell.length_c   1.000
_cell.angle_alpha   90.00
_cell.angle_beta   90.00
_cell.angle_gamma   90.00
#
_symmetry.space_group_name_H-M   'P 1'
#
loop_
_entity.id
_entity.type
_entity.pdbx_description
1 polymer ?
#
loop_
_entity_poly.entity_id
_entity_poly.type
_entity_poly.pdbx_seq_one_letter_code
_entity_poly.pdbx_strand_id
1 'polypeptide(L)'
;MPDLDGFALLETFARLIPDDSYLPILVLTADATLPTRRRALSLGAKDFLTKPFDAIEAVLRIFNLLETRILTLELSRHGLATPKSERPRID
;
A
#
# COMPACT_ATOMS: atom_id res chain seq x y z
N MET A 1 14.81 -0.83 9.51
CA MET A 1 15.29 -2.21 9.57
C MET A 1 16.70 -2.18 9.02
N PRO A 2 17.73 -2.57 9.78
CA PRO A 2 19.11 -2.45 9.33
C PRO A 2 19.43 -3.39 8.15
N ASP A 3 18.78 -4.56 8.06
CA ASP A 3 19.15 -5.59 7.08
C ASP A 3 18.15 -5.79 5.94
N LEU A 4 16.92 -5.27 6.08
CA LEU A 4 15.85 -5.45 5.10
C LEU A 4 15.47 -4.12 4.45
N ASP A 5 15.66 -4.04 3.13
CA ASP A 5 15.19 -2.93 2.32
C ASP A 5 13.67 -3.05 2.08
N GLY A 6 12.92 -2.07 2.57
CA GLY A 6 11.47 -2.00 2.40
C GLY A 6 11.05 -1.96 0.93
N PHE A 7 11.84 -1.37 0.04
CA PHE A 7 11.52 -1.35 -1.39
C PHE A 7 11.67 -2.73 -2.03
N ALA A 8 12.74 -3.47 -1.71
CA ALA A 8 12.91 -4.84 -2.17
C ALA A 8 11.77 -5.76 -1.70
N LEU A 9 11.24 -5.52 -0.50
CA LEU A 9 10.06 -6.22 0.02
C LEU A 9 8.79 -5.88 -0.77
N LEU A 10 8.56 -4.60 -1.07
CA LEU A 10 7.43 -4.17 -1.92
C LEU A 10 7.52 -4.79 -3.32
N GLU A 11 8.71 -4.80 -3.93
CA GLU A 11 8.96 -5.45 -5.23
C GLU A 11 8.66 -6.96 -5.18
N THR A 12 8.98 -7.61 -4.06
CA THR A 12 8.69 -9.03 -3.84
C THR A 12 7.19 -9.27 -3.75
N PHE A 13 6.46 -8.45 -2.98
CA PHE A 13 4.99 -8.53 -2.92
C PHE A 13 4.34 -8.26 -4.28
N ALA A 14 4.82 -7.26 -5.03
CA ALA A 14 4.30 -6.93 -6.35
C ALA A 14 4.45 -8.07 -7.38
N ARG A 15 5.35 -9.03 -7.15
CA ARG A 15 5.52 -10.24 -7.97
C ARG A 15 4.71 -11.44 -7.47
N LEU A 16 4.54 -11.56 -6.16
CA LEU A 16 3.88 -12.73 -5.54
C LEU A 16 2.37 -12.57 -5.41
N ILE A 17 1.87 -11.34 -5.36
CA ILE A 17 0.45 -11.05 -5.12
C ILE A 17 -0.24 -10.79 -6.47
N PRO A 18 -1.36 -11.48 -6.76
CA PRO A 18 -2.17 -11.21 -7.94
C PRO A 18 -2.65 -9.75 -8.03
N ASP A 19 -2.70 -9.20 -9.25
CA ASP A 19 -3.06 -7.79 -9.49
C ASP A 19 -4.52 -7.45 -9.11
N ASP A 20 -5.39 -8.45 -9.02
CA ASP A 20 -6.79 -8.33 -8.59
C ASP A 20 -6.95 -8.39 -7.06
N SER A 21 -5.87 -8.66 -6.32
CA SER A 21 -5.86 -8.71 -4.86
C SER A 21 -5.42 -7.37 -4.26
N TYR A 22 -6.30 -6.78 -3.45
CA TYR A 22 -5.95 -5.61 -2.65
C TYR A 22 -5.17 -6.02 -1.39
N LEU A 23 -3.87 -5.76 -1.34
CA LEU A 23 -3.06 -5.92 -0.12
C LEU A 23 -2.84 -4.54 0.55
N PRO A 24 -3.36 -4.29 1.76
CA PRO A 24 -3.20 -3.00 2.44
C PRO A 24 -1.78 -2.84 3.00
N ILE A 25 -0.93 -2.12 2.27
CA ILE A 25 0.45 -1.83 2.70
C ILE A 25 0.57 -0.34 3.04
N LEU A 26 0.95 -0.04 4.29
CA LEU A 26 1.32 1.29 4.77
C LEU A 26 2.84 1.37 4.90
N VAL A 27 3.48 2.32 4.19
CA VAL A 27 4.93 2.53 4.28
C VAL A 27 5.25 3.59 5.34
N LEU A 28 6.14 3.26 6.28
CA LEU A 28 6.63 4.17 7.31
C LEU A 28 8.10 4.52 7.05
N THR A 29 8.44 5.79 6.79
CA THR A 29 9.82 6.19 6.45
C THR A 29 10.20 7.54 7.04
N ALA A 30 11.49 7.76 7.29
CA ALA A 30 12.01 9.09 7.64
C ALA A 30 12.22 9.98 6.39
N ASP A 31 12.31 9.39 5.20
CA ASP A 31 12.48 10.10 3.94
C ASP A 31 11.11 10.49 3.36
N ALA A 32 10.76 11.77 3.46
CA ALA A 32 9.50 12.33 3.00
C ALA A 32 9.51 12.79 1.53
N THR A 33 10.59 12.54 0.79
CA THR A 33 10.75 13.10 -0.55
C THR A 33 9.71 12.54 -1.53
N LEU A 34 9.32 13.38 -2.50
CA LEU A 34 8.36 13.01 -3.53
C LEU A 34 8.79 11.76 -4.34
N PRO A 35 10.07 11.59 -4.73
CA PRO A 35 10.52 10.38 -5.42
C PRO A 35 10.33 9.11 -4.59
N THR A 36 10.68 9.16 -3.29
CA THR A 36 10.53 8.02 -2.37
C THR A 36 9.06 7.64 -2.19
N ARG A 37 8.18 8.64 -2.02
CA ARG A 37 6.73 8.42 -1.95
C ARG A 37 6.18 7.81 -3.25
N ARG A 38 6.55 8.38 -4.41
CA ARG A 38 6.11 7.86 -5.72
C ARG A 38 6.57 6.41 -5.92
N ARG A 39 7.84 6.11 -5.64
CA ARG A 39 8.38 4.76 -5.74
C ARG A 39 7.59 3.77 -4.88
N ALA A 40 7.31 4.12 -3.63
CA ALA A 40 6.55 3.25 -2.73
C ALA A 40 5.14 2.95 -3.29
N LEU A 41 4.41 3.97 -3.73
CA LEU A 41 3.07 3.83 -4.29
C LEU A 41 3.06 3.02 -5.60
N SER A 42 4.03 3.27 -6.50
CA SER A 42 4.18 2.52 -7.75
C SER A 42 4.49 1.04 -7.52
N LEU A 43 5.17 0.70 -6.41
CA LEU A 43 5.46 -0.67 -6.00
C LEU A 43 4.30 -1.36 -5.25
N GLY A 44 3.14 -0.70 -5.15
CA GLY A 44 1.92 -1.30 -4.59
C GLY A 44 1.62 -0.90 -3.15
N ALA A 45 2.41 0.00 -2.54
CA ALA A 45 1.97 0.63 -1.29
C ALA A 45 0.63 1.35 -1.50
N LYS A 46 -0.26 1.25 -0.52
CA LYS A 46 -1.59 1.87 -0.57
C LYS A 46 -1.62 3.19 0.20
N ASP A 47 -0.72 3.34 1.16
CA ASP A 47 -0.53 4.61 1.85
C ASP A 47 0.91 4.74 2.35
N PHE A 48 1.25 5.95 2.80
CA PHE A 48 2.57 6.37 3.19
C PHE A 48 2.51 7.34 4.37
N LEU A 49 3.37 7.14 5.36
CA LEU A 49 3.45 7.99 6.55
C LEU A 49 4.92 8.29 6.91
N THR A 50 5.21 9.58 7.09
CA THR A 50 6.55 10.09 7.37
C THR A 50 6.83 10.08 8.88
N LYS A 51 8.04 9.68 9.29
CA LYS A 51 8.50 9.75 10.68
C LYS A 51 9.14 11.12 10.98
N PRO A 52 8.96 11.66 12.19
CA PRO A 52 8.03 11.20 13.23
C PRO A 52 6.57 11.45 12.83
N PHE A 53 5.67 10.55 13.20
CA PHE A 53 4.23 10.66 12.92
C PHE A 53 3.42 10.67 14.22
N ASP A 54 2.21 11.23 14.13
CA ASP A 54 1.24 11.16 15.20
C ASP A 54 0.55 9.77 15.24
N ALA A 55 0.27 9.28 16.45
CA ALA A 55 -0.33 7.96 16.65
C ALA A 55 -1.78 7.91 16.15
N ILE A 56 -2.54 8.98 16.32
CA ILE A 56 -3.92 9.08 15.84
C ILE A 56 -3.92 9.08 14.31
N GLU A 57 -3.00 9.82 13.68
CA GLU A 57 -2.84 9.78 12.22
C GLU A 57 -2.57 8.36 11.71
N ALA A 58 -1.63 7.64 12.34
CA ALA A 58 -1.32 6.26 11.95
C ALA A 58 -2.55 5.34 12.07
N VAL A 59 -3.29 5.46 13.18
CA VAL A 59 -4.51 4.66 13.43
C VAL A 59 -5.58 4.96 12.38
N LEU A 60 -5.84 6.23 12.06
CA LEU A 60 -6.81 6.61 11.03
C LEU A 60 -6.45 6.04 9.66
N ARG A 61 -5.17 6.10 9.27
CA ARG A 61 -4.69 5.52 8.01
C ARG A 61 -4.86 4.00 7.97
N ILE A 62 -4.55 3.31 9.07
CA ILE A 62 -4.75 1.86 9.19
C ILE A 62 -6.23 1.52 9.05
N PHE A 63 -7.13 2.26 9.70
CA PHE A 63 -8.57 2.04 9.57
C PHE A 63 -9.04 2.17 8.12
N ASN A 64 -8.65 3.24 7.42
CA ASN A 64 -9.02 3.44 6.01
C ASN A 64 -8.53 2.29 5.11
N LEU A 65 -7.31 1.80 5.35
CA LEU A 65 -6.74 0.68 4.60
C LEU A 65 -7.49 -0.63 4.86
N LEU A 66 -7.87 -0.91 6.11
CA LEU A 66 -8.61 -2.11 6.47
C LEU A 66 -10.04 -2.06 5.98
N GLU A 67 -10.72 -0.93 6.08
CA GLU A 67 -12.07 -0.72 5.52
C GLU A 67 -12.08 -1.02 4.02
N THR A 68 -11.13 -0.45 3.27
CA THR A 68 -10.99 -0.72 1.83
C THR A 68 -10.76 -2.20 1.55
N ARG A 69 -9.95 -2.89 2.37
CA ARG A 69 -9.71 -4.34 2.23
C ARG A 69 -10.98 -5.15 2.47
N ILE A 70 -11.75 -4.83 3.49
CA ILE A 70 -13.00 -5.53 3.82
C ILE A 70 -13.97 -5.40 2.64
N LEU A 71 -14.19 -4.18 2.16
CA LEU A 71 -15.07 -3.92 1.01
C LEU A 71 -14.60 -4.68 -0.24
N THR A 72 -13.29 -4.69 -0.51
CA THR A 72 -12.74 -5.44 -1.65
C THR A 72 -12.99 -6.94 -1.53
N LEU A 73 -12.85 -7.51 -0.32
CA LEU A 73 -13.14 -8.92 -0.07
C LEU A 73 -14.63 -9.25 -0.21
N GLU A 74 -15.52 -8.34 0.20
CA GLU A 74 -16.96 -8.48 0.01
C GLU A 74 -17.33 -8.49 -1.47
N LEU A 75 -16.77 -7.57 -2.27
CA LEU A 75 -16.95 -7.56 -3.72
C LEU A 75 -16.49 -8.87 -4.36
N SER A 76 -15.31 -9.38 -3.97
CA SER A 76 -14.81 -10.68 -4.45
C SER A 76 -15.75 -11.84 -4.07
N ARG A 77 -16.35 -11.84 -2.87
CA ARG A 77 -17.31 -12.86 -2.44
C ARG A 77 -18.58 -12.86 -3.29
N HIS A 78 -18.99 -11.70 -3.79
CA HIS A 78 -20.17 -11.56 -4.65
C HIS A 78 -19.86 -11.77 -6.14
N GLY A 79 -18.64 -12.20 -6.50
CA GLY A 79 -18.23 -12.41 -7.89
C GLY A 79 -18.13 -11.11 -8.69
N LEU A 80 -18.16 -9.95 -8.01
CA LEU A 80 -17.96 -8.66 -8.63
C LEU A 80 -16.46 -8.44 -8.81
N ALA A 81 -16.08 -7.90 -9.96
CA ALA A 81 -14.69 -7.54 -10.22
C ALA A 81 -14.22 -6.57 -9.12
N THR A 82 -13.10 -6.90 -8.49
CA THR A 82 -12.43 -5.95 -7.60
C THR A 82 -12.05 -4.72 -8.42
N PRO A 83 -12.15 -3.50 -7.87
CA PRO A 83 -11.60 -2.34 -8.54
C PRO A 83 -10.14 -2.64 -8.80
N LYS A 84 -9.76 -2.75 -10.08
CA LYS A 84 -8.37 -2.97 -10.47
C LYS A 84 -7.55 -1.90 -9.76
N SER A 85 -6.54 -2.31 -9.01
CA SER A 85 -5.57 -1.35 -8.53
C SER A 85 -4.79 -0.91 -9.77
N GLU A 86 -5.29 0.13 -10.44
CA GLU A 86 -4.59 0.78 -11.53
C GLU A 86 -3.32 1.34 -10.91
N ARG A 87 -2.22 0.57 -11.04
CA ARG A 87 -0.90 1.07 -10.72
C ARG A 87 -0.75 2.32 -11.59
N PRO A 88 -0.60 3.53 -11.02
CA PRO A 88 -0.45 4.72 -11.84
C PRO A 88 0.73 4.47 -12.78
N ARG A 89 0.46 4.47 -14.09
CA ARG A 89 1.52 4.58 -15.09
C ARG A 89 2.10 5.97 -14.91
N ILE A 90 3.31 6.03 -14.40
CA ILE A 90 4.09 7.26 -14.33
C ILE A 90 5.05 7.19 -15.51
N ASP A 91 4.61 7.73 -16.64
CA ASP A 91 5.43 8.12 -17.78
C ASP A 91 6.40 9.27 -17.43
#